data_AF-A0A0A0BLL8-F1
#
_entry.id   AF-A0A0A0BLL8-F1
#
_cell.length_a   1.000
_cell.length_b   1.000
_cell.length_c   1.000
_cell.angle_alpha   90.00
_cell.angle_beta   90.00
_cell.angle_gamma   90.00
#
_symmetry.space_group_name_H-M   'P 1'
#
loop_
_entity.id
_entity.type
_entity.pdbx_description
1 polymer ?
#
loop_
_entity_poly.entity_id
_entity_poly.type
_entity_poly.pdbx_seq_one_letter_code
_entity_poly.pdbx_strand_id
1 'polypeptide(L)'
;MIDAAEQVAPDGTIRTGARRDRVPAVFEDVLRDAVAAVGDPGASLYLYGSVATGSARPGSSDVDLLSIDLPDAATTGRRLSARYADRYRGVEIAAATTAELTGDTDAAHGLRVFLRHYCVHLTGPDPAAALPAYRADARAARGLNGDLDHHLQKWRSASSSATEPADRLGVRVARKTLLAVAGLVSVHDHTWTTDRSRAARRWSEIEPALAGELTSLHRWASGDQAPSHQETQGALDADGIVATVVERFSDLIGLWPDGPANR
;
A
#
# COMPACT_ATOMS: atom_id res chain seq x y z
N MET A 1 -17.66 3.42 -3.96
CA MET A 1 -17.41 4.74 -4.57
C MET A 1 -16.16 4.56 -5.42
N ILE A 2 -16.26 4.71 -6.74
CA ILE A 2 -15.12 4.58 -7.66
C ILE A 2 -14.07 5.58 -7.20
N ASP A 3 -12.81 5.17 -7.01
CA ASP A 3 -11.72 6.15 -7.00
C ASP A 3 -11.61 6.74 -8.41
N ALA A 4 -12.40 7.78 -8.66
CA ALA A 4 -12.51 8.45 -9.96
C ALA A 4 -11.21 9.15 -10.38
N ALA A 5 -10.16 9.08 -9.54
CA ALA A 5 -8.90 9.76 -9.79
C ALA A 5 -7.81 8.82 -10.34
N GLU A 6 -7.97 7.50 -10.23
CA GLU A 6 -7.03 6.54 -10.80
C GLU A 6 -7.43 6.14 -12.22
N GLN A 7 -6.53 6.39 -13.16
CA GLN A 7 -6.74 6.09 -14.57
C GLN A 7 -5.42 5.99 -15.33
N VAL A 8 -5.48 5.41 -16.52
CA VAL A 8 -4.44 5.52 -17.53
C VAL A 8 -4.64 6.86 -18.25
N ALA A 9 -3.63 7.72 -18.26
CA ALA A 9 -3.64 8.95 -19.02
C ALA A 9 -3.56 8.68 -20.54
N PRO A 10 -3.92 9.65 -21.42
CA PRO A 10 -3.85 9.45 -22.87
C PRO A 10 -2.46 9.06 -23.40
N ASP A 11 -1.40 9.48 -22.70
CA ASP A 11 -0.02 9.12 -22.99
C ASP A 11 0.40 7.77 -22.38
N GLY A 12 -0.54 7.02 -21.81
CA GLY A 12 -0.37 5.71 -21.17
C GLY A 12 0.35 5.72 -19.83
N THR A 13 0.53 6.88 -19.20
CA THR A 13 1.09 6.99 -17.85
C THR A 13 0.02 6.85 -16.76
N ILE A 14 0.47 6.53 -15.55
CA ILE A 14 -0.37 6.49 -14.36
C ILE A 14 -0.81 7.91 -14.01
N ARG A 15 -2.11 8.08 -13.71
CA ARG A 15 -2.65 9.26 -13.04
C ARG A 15 -3.43 8.80 -11.81
N THR A 16 -3.26 9.53 -10.71
CA THR A 16 -3.93 9.25 -9.42
C THR A 16 -4.57 10.51 -8.84
N GLY A 17 -5.20 10.35 -7.68
CA GLY A 17 -5.79 11.43 -6.92
C GLY A 17 -4.92 12.09 -5.84
N ALA A 18 -3.68 11.65 -5.62
CA ALA A 18 -2.84 12.17 -4.54
C ALA A 18 -2.38 13.60 -4.84
N ARG A 19 -2.91 14.60 -4.13
CA ARG A 19 -2.57 16.02 -4.35
C ARG A 19 -2.75 16.87 -3.10
N ARG A 20 -1.89 17.88 -2.96
CA ARG A 20 -1.92 18.80 -1.80
C ARG A 20 -3.24 19.56 -1.66
N ASP A 21 -3.86 19.94 -2.77
CA ASP A 21 -5.14 20.69 -2.82
C ASP A 21 -6.36 19.86 -2.37
N ARG A 22 -6.22 18.53 -2.26
CA ARG A 22 -7.28 17.61 -1.83
C ARG A 22 -7.20 17.25 -0.35
N VAL A 23 -6.14 17.64 0.34
CA VAL A 23 -5.96 17.34 1.76
C VAL A 23 -7.05 18.05 2.56
N PRO A 24 -7.91 17.33 3.31
CA PRO A 24 -8.95 17.97 4.09
C PRO A 24 -8.33 18.79 5.24
N ALA A 25 -8.83 20.02 5.45
CA ALA A 25 -8.27 20.97 6.41
C ALA A 25 -8.12 20.43 7.85
N VAL A 26 -8.97 19.48 8.25
CA VAL A 26 -8.91 18.84 9.56
C VAL A 26 -7.57 18.12 9.81
N PHE A 27 -6.91 17.61 8.77
CA PHE A 27 -5.63 16.92 8.90
C PHE A 27 -4.41 17.86 8.92
N GLU A 28 -4.58 19.16 8.70
CA GLU A 28 -3.46 20.10 8.58
C GLU A 28 -2.61 20.20 9.85
N ASP A 29 -3.22 20.11 11.03
CA ASP A 29 -2.49 20.24 12.29
C ASP A 29 -1.54 19.07 12.53
N VAL A 30 -1.96 17.84 12.22
CA VAL A 30 -1.10 16.65 12.36
C VAL A 30 0.01 16.66 11.31
N LEU A 31 -0.26 17.16 10.09
CA LEU A 31 0.77 17.31 9.06
C LEU A 31 1.80 18.37 9.46
N ARG A 32 1.36 19.50 10.03
CA ARG A 32 2.27 20.54 10.55
C ARG A 32 3.17 20.00 11.65
N ASP A 33 2.60 19.26 12.61
CA ASP A 33 3.39 18.62 13.67
C ASP A 33 4.33 17.53 13.14
N ALA A 34 3.91 16.77 12.11
CA ALA A 34 4.77 15.77 11.47
C ALA A 34 5.96 16.43 10.78
N VAL A 35 5.74 17.50 10.03
CA VAL A 35 6.80 18.32 9.42
C VAL A 35 7.75 18.87 10.47
N ALA A 36 7.23 19.43 11.57
CA ALA A 36 8.05 19.92 12.67
C ALA A 36 8.85 18.81 13.37
N ALA A 37 8.29 17.60 13.45
CA ALA A 37 8.92 16.45 14.08
C ALA A 37 10.07 15.84 13.27
N VAL A 38 10.11 16.05 11.95
CA VAL A 38 11.23 15.64 11.10
C VAL A 38 12.49 16.39 11.54
N GLY A 39 12.43 17.72 11.61
CA GLY A 39 13.47 18.60 12.19
C GLY A 39 14.85 18.59 11.49
N ASP A 40 15.14 17.55 10.70
CA ASP A 40 16.38 17.35 9.95
C ASP A 40 16.19 17.82 8.49
N PRO A 41 16.98 18.79 8.02
CA PRO A 41 16.90 19.28 6.64
C PRO A 41 17.33 18.25 5.59
N GLY A 42 18.01 17.17 5.97
CA GLY A 42 18.40 16.08 5.07
C GLY A 42 17.32 15.02 4.87
N ALA A 43 16.34 14.94 5.78
CA ALA A 43 15.25 13.98 5.70
C ALA A 43 14.06 14.55 4.92
N SER A 44 13.40 13.68 4.15
CA SER A 44 12.21 14.04 3.37
C SER A 44 10.96 13.46 4.01
N LEU A 45 9.82 14.14 3.88
CA LEU A 45 8.52 13.64 4.33
C LEU A 45 7.46 13.83 3.26
N TYR A 46 6.69 12.77 3.04
CA TYR A 46 5.63 12.68 2.07
C TYR A 46 4.34 12.20 2.74
N LEU A 47 3.21 12.71 2.27
CA LEU A 47 1.88 12.23 2.59
C LEU A 47 1.37 11.30 1.50
N TYR A 48 0.77 10.17 1.86
CA TYR A 48 0.09 9.30 0.90
C TYR A 48 -1.26 8.82 1.43
N GLY A 49 -1.87 7.88 0.71
CA GLY A 49 -3.08 7.19 1.18
C GLY A 49 -4.32 8.08 1.17
N SER A 50 -5.29 7.73 2.03
CA SER A 50 -6.62 8.34 1.97
C SER A 50 -6.63 9.85 2.25
N VAL A 51 -5.67 10.35 3.03
CA VAL A 51 -5.55 11.79 3.32
C VAL A 51 -5.03 12.53 2.09
N ALA A 52 -4.02 11.99 1.39
CA ALA A 52 -3.50 12.57 0.15
C ALA A 52 -4.54 12.64 -0.98
N THR A 53 -5.48 11.70 -1.00
CA THR A 53 -6.54 11.64 -2.03
C THR A 53 -7.82 12.40 -1.66
N GLY A 54 -7.91 12.91 -0.42
CA GLY A 54 -9.11 13.59 0.09
C GLY A 54 -10.27 12.66 0.43
N SER A 55 -10.03 11.35 0.49
CA SER A 55 -11.03 10.32 0.81
C SER A 55 -11.05 9.92 2.28
N ALA A 56 -10.08 10.41 3.07
CA ALA A 56 -9.96 10.12 4.49
C ALA A 56 -11.18 10.58 5.29
N ARG A 57 -11.58 9.77 6.26
CA ARG A 57 -12.65 10.07 7.20
C ARG A 57 -12.04 10.27 8.60
N PRO A 58 -12.26 11.42 9.25
CA PRO A 58 -11.82 11.64 10.62
C PRO A 58 -12.29 10.50 11.55
N GLY A 59 -11.44 10.12 12.50
CA GLY A 59 -11.69 9.02 13.45
C GLY A 59 -11.67 7.60 12.88
N SER A 60 -11.57 7.41 11.56
CA SER A 60 -11.62 6.06 10.94
C SER A 60 -10.51 5.79 9.91
N SER A 61 -9.87 6.84 9.40
CA SER A 61 -8.67 6.75 8.57
C SER A 61 -7.39 6.94 9.38
N ASP A 62 -6.33 6.27 8.94
CA ASP A 62 -4.96 6.60 9.37
C ASP A 62 -4.42 7.78 8.57
N VAL A 63 -3.44 8.47 9.16
CA VAL A 63 -2.59 9.43 8.49
C VAL A 63 -1.30 8.71 8.10
N ASP A 64 -1.18 8.39 6.82
CA ASP A 64 -0.07 7.61 6.29
C ASP A 64 1.01 8.53 5.70
N LEU A 65 2.23 8.42 6.24
CA LEU A 65 3.39 9.21 5.84
C LEU A 65 4.53 8.31 5.41
N LEU A 66 5.29 8.75 4.40
CA LEU A 66 6.55 8.13 4.00
C LEU A 66 7.68 9.11 4.29
N SER A 67 8.68 8.64 5.01
CA SER A 67 9.92 9.38 5.24
C SER A 67 11.06 8.81 4.42
N ILE A 68 11.98 9.67 3.98
CA ILE A 68 13.22 9.29 3.33
C ILE A 68 14.37 9.79 4.18
N ASP A 69 15.26 8.87 4.57
CA ASP A 69 16.45 9.14 5.39
C ASP A 69 16.14 9.78 6.76
N LEU A 70 14.94 9.53 7.31
CA LEU A 70 14.57 9.94 8.67
C LEU A 70 14.91 8.83 9.69
N PRO A 71 15.84 9.07 10.62
CA PRO A 71 16.07 8.15 11.73
C PRO A 71 14.82 8.02 12.61
N ASP A 72 14.58 6.82 13.16
CA ASP A 72 13.51 6.55 14.12
C ASP A 72 12.10 6.99 13.69
N ALA A 73 11.82 6.98 12.38
CA ALA A 73 10.52 7.35 11.80
C ALA A 73 9.33 6.69 12.52
N ALA A 74 9.44 5.40 12.85
CA ALA A 74 8.42 4.66 13.57
C ALA A 74 8.16 5.21 14.99
N THR A 75 9.20 5.67 15.70
CA THR A 75 9.08 6.32 17.01
C THR A 75 8.35 7.65 16.89
N THR A 76 8.69 8.44 15.87
CA THR A 76 8.00 9.70 15.57
C THR A 76 6.52 9.46 15.26
N GLY A 77 6.21 8.45 14.43
CA GLY A 77 4.84 8.03 14.14
C GLY A 77 4.05 7.65 15.39
N ARG A 78 4.60 6.79 16.26
CA ARG A 78 3.96 6.41 17.53
C ARG A 78 3.67 7.63 18.42
N ARG A 79 4.60 8.58 18.51
CA ARG A 79 4.41 9.82 19.30
C ARG A 79 3.25 10.66 18.75
N LEU A 80 3.20 10.84 17.43
CA LEU A 80 2.11 11.58 16.78
C LEU A 80 0.78 10.83 16.94
N SER A 81 0.77 9.52 16.75
CA SER A 81 -0.41 8.68 16.93
C SER A 81 -0.97 8.80 18.35
N ALA A 82 -0.10 8.82 19.38
CA ALA A 82 -0.53 9.02 20.76
C ALA A 82 -1.09 10.43 21.01
N ARG A 83 -0.46 11.46 20.42
CA ARG A 83 -0.91 12.87 20.55
C ARG A 83 -2.28 13.12 19.91
N TYR A 84 -2.62 12.37 18.87
CA TYR A 84 -3.82 12.55 18.06
C TYR A 84 -4.83 11.39 18.15
N ALA A 85 -4.70 10.53 19.15
CA ALA A 85 -5.52 9.33 19.32
C ALA A 85 -7.03 9.63 19.49
N ASP A 86 -7.38 10.85 19.90
CA ASP A 86 -8.75 11.34 20.01
C ASP A 86 -9.38 11.75 18.66
N ARG A 87 -8.59 11.87 17.60
CA ARG A 87 -9.00 12.51 16.32
C ARG A 87 -8.87 11.58 15.12
N TYR A 88 -7.87 10.71 15.12
CA TYR A 88 -7.55 9.81 14.02
C TYR A 88 -7.35 8.39 14.52
N ARG A 89 -7.48 7.41 13.62
CA ARG A 89 -7.24 6.01 13.96
C ARG A 89 -5.77 5.76 14.30
N GLY A 90 -4.87 6.42 13.59
CA GLY A 90 -3.43 6.34 13.80
C GLY A 90 -2.64 7.30 12.93
N VAL A 91 -1.37 7.48 13.27
CA VAL A 91 -0.38 8.15 12.42
C VAL A 91 0.77 7.17 12.19
N GLU A 92 0.98 6.78 10.95
CA GLU A 92 2.02 5.85 10.56
C GLU A 92 3.07 6.57 9.71
N ILE A 93 4.35 6.37 10.03
CA ILE A 93 5.47 6.88 9.24
C ILE A 93 6.30 5.69 8.78
N ALA A 94 6.15 5.33 7.50
CA ALA A 94 7.02 4.39 6.83
C ALA A 94 8.40 5.02 6.62
N ALA A 95 9.44 4.19 6.62
CA ALA A 95 10.81 4.61 6.39
C ALA A 95 11.33 4.01 5.08
N ALA A 96 11.94 4.86 4.26
CA ALA A 96 12.76 4.48 3.13
C ALA A 96 14.08 5.27 3.19
N THR A 97 15.01 4.89 2.33
CA THR A 97 16.30 5.56 2.17
C THR A 97 16.51 6.01 0.74
N THR A 98 17.32 7.04 0.53
CA THR A 98 17.68 7.45 -0.84
C THR A 98 18.37 6.31 -1.60
N ALA A 99 19.11 5.44 -0.92
CA ALA A 99 19.74 4.26 -1.52
C ALA A 99 18.72 3.30 -2.15
N GLU A 100 17.55 3.12 -1.54
CA GLU A 100 16.48 2.25 -2.06
C GLU A 100 15.83 2.78 -3.34
N LEU A 101 16.04 4.07 -3.66
CA LEU A 101 15.59 4.66 -4.93
C LEU A 101 16.55 4.43 -6.08
N THR A 102 17.74 3.88 -5.84
CA THR A 102 18.79 3.75 -6.85
C THR A 102 18.77 2.38 -7.54
N GLY A 103 19.21 2.34 -8.80
CA GLY A 103 19.30 1.12 -9.60
C GLY A 103 17.99 0.66 -10.24
N ASP A 104 18.06 -0.51 -10.89
CA ASP A 104 17.02 -1.01 -11.79
C ASP A 104 16.19 -2.18 -11.24
N THR A 105 16.34 -2.49 -9.95
CA THR A 105 15.54 -3.54 -9.28
C THR A 105 14.05 -3.20 -9.29
N ASP A 106 13.18 -4.22 -9.22
CA ASP A 106 11.74 -4.00 -9.16
C ASP A 106 11.33 -3.23 -7.89
N ALA A 107 11.99 -3.47 -6.75
CA ALA A 107 11.75 -2.72 -5.51
C ALA A 107 12.05 -1.23 -5.67
N ALA A 108 13.22 -0.88 -6.23
CA ALA A 108 13.59 0.51 -6.47
C ALA A 108 12.66 1.17 -7.50
N HIS A 109 12.30 0.44 -8.56
CA HIS A 109 11.33 0.89 -9.56
C HIS A 109 9.95 1.16 -8.92
N GLY A 110 9.46 0.24 -8.10
CA GLY A 110 8.19 0.36 -7.37
C GLY A 110 8.15 1.54 -6.42
N LEU A 111 9.22 1.75 -5.65
CA LEU A 111 9.32 2.89 -4.74
C LEU A 111 9.31 4.22 -5.52
N ARG A 112 9.98 4.30 -6.68
CA ARG A 112 9.93 5.49 -7.54
C ARG A 112 8.53 5.71 -8.16
N VAL A 113 7.84 4.65 -8.57
CA VAL A 113 6.43 4.72 -9.03
C VAL A 113 5.55 5.24 -7.90
N PHE A 114 5.70 4.69 -6.69
CA PHE A 114 4.94 5.07 -5.51
C PHE A 114 5.16 6.55 -5.14
N LEU A 115 6.41 6.99 -5.06
CA LEU A 115 6.75 8.39 -4.79
C LEU A 115 6.19 9.34 -5.84
N ARG A 116 6.35 9.00 -7.13
CA ARG A 116 5.91 9.88 -8.21
C ARG A 116 4.39 10.07 -8.25
N HIS A 117 3.65 9.00 -7.99
CA HIS A 117 2.23 8.96 -8.31
C HIS A 117 1.31 8.94 -7.09
N TYR A 118 1.77 8.55 -5.91
CA TYR A 118 0.90 8.39 -4.74
C TYR A 118 1.27 9.27 -3.55
N CYS A 119 2.40 9.97 -3.64
CA CYS A 119 2.95 10.77 -2.56
C CYS A 119 2.82 12.27 -2.86
N VAL A 120 2.49 13.03 -1.82
CA VAL A 120 2.50 14.49 -1.80
C VAL A 120 3.66 14.93 -0.93
N HIS A 121 4.64 15.60 -1.53
CA HIS A 121 5.80 16.13 -0.80
C HIS A 121 5.37 17.17 0.25
N LEU A 122 5.86 17.04 1.48
CA LEU A 122 5.57 17.95 2.60
C LEU A 122 6.78 18.80 2.99
N THR A 123 7.96 18.20 3.13
CA THR A 123 9.19 18.90 3.52
C THR A 123 10.45 18.08 3.16
N GLY A 124 11.58 18.76 3.08
CA GLY A 124 12.90 18.18 2.83
C GLY A 124 13.31 18.18 1.35
N PRO A 125 14.38 17.45 1.01
CA PRO A 125 14.73 17.15 -0.38
C PRO A 125 13.58 16.43 -1.09
N ASP A 126 13.36 16.70 -2.38
CA ASP A 126 12.29 16.05 -3.14
C ASP A 126 12.86 15.19 -4.28
N PRO A 127 13.31 13.95 -4.01
CA PRO A 127 13.69 13.02 -5.08
C PRO A 127 12.58 12.73 -6.08
N ALA A 128 11.29 12.92 -5.73
CA ALA A 128 10.18 12.68 -6.65
C ALA A 128 10.02 13.76 -7.72
N ALA A 129 10.52 14.98 -7.47
CA ALA A 129 10.40 16.12 -8.38
C ALA A 129 11.03 15.84 -9.77
N ALA A 130 12.17 15.15 -9.79
CA ALA A 130 12.91 14.82 -11.01
C ALA A 130 12.45 13.52 -11.68
N LEU A 131 11.57 12.73 -11.04
CA LEU A 131 11.12 11.46 -11.61
C LEU A 131 10.18 11.69 -12.81
N PRO A 132 10.28 10.88 -13.88
CA PRO A 132 9.31 10.94 -14.97
C PRO A 132 7.96 10.38 -14.52
N ALA A 133 6.90 10.67 -15.28
CA ALA A 133 5.66 9.91 -15.15
C ALA A 133 5.89 8.46 -15.64
N TYR A 134 5.53 7.49 -14.79
CA TYR A 134 5.63 6.06 -15.11
C TYR A 134 4.42 5.54 -15.87
N ARG A 135 4.66 4.56 -16.74
CA ARG A 135 3.65 3.82 -17.49
C ARG A 135 2.72 3.03 -16.56
N ALA A 136 1.43 2.97 -16.90
CA ALA A 136 0.48 2.09 -16.24
C ALA A 136 0.56 0.70 -16.88
N ASP A 137 1.56 -0.08 -16.49
CA ASP A 137 1.88 -1.37 -17.11
C ASP A 137 2.29 -2.44 -16.09
N ALA A 138 2.60 -3.64 -16.60
CA ALA A 138 3.02 -4.77 -15.78
C ALA A 138 4.31 -4.48 -14.98
N ARG A 139 5.23 -3.63 -15.47
CA ARG A 139 6.44 -3.29 -14.73
C ARG A 139 6.11 -2.44 -13.50
N ALA A 140 5.20 -1.47 -13.63
CA ALA A 140 4.73 -0.69 -12.49
C ALA A 140 3.96 -1.57 -11.49
N ALA A 141 3.09 -2.46 -11.97
CA ALA A 141 2.34 -3.38 -11.11
C ALA A 141 3.28 -4.34 -10.36
N ARG A 142 4.27 -4.92 -11.03
CA ARG A 142 5.33 -5.74 -10.43
C ARG A 142 6.15 -4.95 -9.42
N GLY A 143 6.54 -3.72 -9.74
CA GLY A 143 7.29 -2.88 -8.81
C GLY A 143 6.54 -2.65 -7.49
N LEU A 144 5.21 -2.48 -7.54
CA LEU A 144 4.41 -2.21 -6.34
C LEU A 144 4.04 -3.46 -5.53
N ASN A 145 3.89 -4.62 -6.18
CA ASN A 145 3.29 -5.82 -5.56
C ASN A 145 4.06 -7.13 -5.80
N GLY A 146 5.19 -7.11 -6.51
CA GLY A 146 5.95 -8.32 -6.85
C GLY A 146 6.65 -8.97 -5.66
N ASP A 147 6.63 -8.34 -4.49
CA ASP A 147 7.05 -8.89 -3.19
C ASP A 147 6.00 -9.79 -2.53
N LEU A 148 4.86 -10.04 -3.18
CA LEU A 148 3.73 -10.75 -2.57
C LEU A 148 4.10 -12.15 -2.04
N ASP A 149 4.95 -12.91 -2.74
CA ASP A 149 5.38 -14.23 -2.25
C ASP A 149 6.23 -14.13 -0.97
N HIS A 150 7.11 -13.13 -0.87
CA HIS A 150 7.85 -12.87 0.37
C HIS A 150 6.92 -12.56 1.55
N HIS A 151 5.86 -11.81 1.29
CA HIS A 151 4.83 -11.55 2.28
C HIS A 151 4.10 -12.83 2.69
N LEU A 152 3.71 -13.68 1.73
CA LEU A 152 3.08 -14.98 2.02
C LEU A 152 3.96 -15.84 2.95
N GLN A 153 5.26 -15.96 2.66
CA GLN A 153 6.18 -16.73 3.51
C GLN A 153 6.30 -16.14 4.94
N LYS A 154 6.38 -14.81 5.04
CA LYS A 154 6.41 -14.11 6.34
C LYS A 154 5.12 -14.31 7.13
N TRP A 155 3.96 -14.23 6.48
CA TRP A 155 2.66 -14.43 7.14
C TRP A 155 2.45 -15.86 7.60
N ARG A 156 2.86 -16.86 6.80
CA ARG A 156 2.86 -18.27 7.24
C ARG A 156 3.69 -18.45 8.50
N SER A 157 4.89 -17.89 8.51
CA SER A 157 5.78 -17.94 9.69
C SER A 157 5.18 -17.23 10.91
N ALA A 158 4.58 -16.06 10.72
CA ALA A 158 3.91 -15.31 11.79
C ALA A 158 2.69 -16.07 12.35
N SER A 159 1.89 -16.69 11.48
CA SER A 159 0.74 -17.50 11.87
C SER A 159 1.17 -18.75 12.66
N SER A 160 2.18 -19.49 12.20
CA SER A 160 2.66 -20.69 12.89
C SER A 160 3.31 -20.39 14.24
N SER A 161 3.95 -19.22 14.38
CA SER A 161 4.62 -18.81 15.62
C SER A 161 3.69 -18.08 16.61
N ALA A 162 2.46 -17.76 16.22
CA ALA A 162 1.50 -16.96 17.00
C ALA A 162 2.10 -15.64 17.53
N THR A 163 2.98 -15.02 16.74
CA THR A 163 3.71 -13.80 17.13
C THR A 163 2.84 -12.54 17.10
N GLU A 164 1.69 -12.60 16.43
CA GLU A 164 0.72 -11.52 16.34
C GLU A 164 -0.71 -12.09 16.47
N PRO A 165 -1.66 -11.33 17.05
CA PRO A 165 -3.08 -11.67 16.99
C PRO A 165 -3.58 -11.94 15.55
N ALA A 166 -4.34 -13.01 15.39
CA ALA A 166 -4.78 -13.49 14.08
C ALA A 166 -5.66 -12.47 13.33
N ASP A 167 -6.47 -11.70 14.05
CA ASP A 167 -7.30 -10.64 13.49
C ASP A 167 -6.44 -9.57 12.79
N ARG A 168 -5.37 -9.12 13.46
CA ARG A 168 -4.43 -8.13 12.91
C ARG A 168 -3.64 -8.70 11.73
N LEU A 169 -3.17 -9.95 11.85
CA LEU A 169 -2.49 -10.62 10.75
C LEU A 169 -3.41 -10.74 9.52
N GLY A 170 -4.63 -11.24 9.70
CA GLY A 170 -5.60 -11.41 8.61
C GLY A 170 -5.99 -10.10 7.93
N VAL A 171 -6.09 -8.99 8.66
CA VAL A 171 -6.30 -7.64 8.07
C VAL A 171 -5.12 -7.24 7.18
N ARG A 172 -3.86 -7.45 7.62
CA ARG A 172 -2.66 -7.14 6.81
C ARG A 172 -2.57 -8.02 5.58
N VAL A 173 -2.81 -9.33 5.72
CA VAL A 173 -2.89 -10.30 4.62
C VAL A 173 -3.91 -9.82 3.59
N ALA A 174 -5.15 -9.55 4.01
CA ALA A 174 -6.21 -9.12 3.12
C ALA A 174 -5.87 -7.82 2.38
N ARG A 175 -5.34 -6.80 3.08
CA ARG A 175 -4.99 -5.52 2.46
C ARG A 175 -3.89 -5.65 1.41
N LYS A 176 -2.84 -6.44 1.65
CA LYS A 176 -1.76 -6.61 0.68
C LYS A 176 -2.16 -7.53 -0.48
N THR A 177 -2.86 -8.63 -0.21
CA THR A 177 -3.38 -9.52 -1.26
C THR A 177 -4.35 -8.78 -2.19
N LEU A 178 -5.29 -8.00 -1.67
CA LEU A 178 -6.22 -7.23 -2.51
C LEU A 178 -5.53 -6.10 -3.29
N LEU A 179 -4.40 -5.56 -2.80
CA LEU A 179 -3.60 -4.60 -3.56
C LEU A 179 -2.92 -5.28 -4.76
N ALA A 180 -2.46 -6.52 -4.60
CA ALA A 180 -1.96 -7.32 -5.71
C ALA A 180 -3.06 -7.67 -6.72
N VAL A 181 -4.27 -8.00 -6.24
CA VAL A 181 -5.46 -8.18 -7.12
C VAL A 181 -5.77 -6.89 -7.90
N ALA A 182 -5.57 -5.71 -7.31
CA ALA A 182 -5.72 -4.45 -8.04
C ALA A 182 -4.68 -4.30 -9.16
N GLY A 183 -3.44 -4.78 -8.93
CA GLY A 183 -2.42 -4.92 -9.97
C GLY A 183 -2.84 -5.87 -11.10
N LEU A 184 -3.38 -7.04 -10.75
CA LEU A 184 -3.93 -8.01 -11.71
C LEU A 184 -5.01 -7.38 -12.60
N VAL A 185 -6.01 -6.71 -11.99
CA VAL A 185 -7.06 -6.00 -12.73
C VAL A 185 -6.49 -4.89 -13.61
N SER A 186 -5.53 -4.11 -13.10
CA SER A 186 -4.90 -3.03 -13.86
C SER A 186 -4.24 -3.55 -15.14
N VAL A 187 -3.50 -4.64 -15.04
CA VAL A 187 -2.80 -5.23 -16.20
C VAL A 187 -3.78 -5.95 -17.14
N HIS A 188 -4.67 -6.77 -16.59
CA HIS A 188 -5.64 -7.55 -17.37
C HIS A 188 -6.60 -6.65 -18.18
N ASP A 189 -7.20 -5.64 -17.55
CA ASP A 189 -8.18 -4.76 -18.20
C ASP A 189 -7.53 -3.56 -18.91
N HIS A 190 -6.19 -3.50 -18.98
CA HIS A 190 -5.43 -2.36 -19.51
C HIS A 190 -5.87 -1.00 -18.91
N THR A 191 -6.01 -1.00 -17.58
CA THR A 191 -6.44 0.14 -16.78
C THR A 191 -5.44 0.42 -15.65
N TRP A 192 -5.78 1.28 -14.71
CA TRP A 192 -4.98 1.50 -13.51
C TRP A 192 -5.86 1.74 -12.29
N THR A 193 -5.67 0.95 -11.24
CA THR A 193 -6.40 1.05 -9.97
C THR A 193 -5.60 0.44 -8.82
N THR A 194 -5.71 1.02 -7.63
CA THR A 194 -5.32 0.44 -6.34
C THR A 194 -6.50 0.28 -5.39
N ASP A 195 -7.71 0.72 -5.81
CA ASP A 195 -8.97 0.45 -5.11
C ASP A 195 -9.23 -1.07 -4.98
N ARG A 196 -9.02 -1.57 -3.76
CA ARG A 196 -9.22 -2.97 -3.35
C ARG A 196 -10.65 -3.45 -3.53
N SER A 197 -11.63 -2.57 -3.35
CA SER A 197 -13.06 -2.90 -3.49
C SER A 197 -13.43 -3.09 -4.95
N ARG A 198 -12.96 -2.18 -5.81
CA ARG A 198 -13.09 -2.31 -7.26
C ARG A 198 -12.39 -3.57 -7.76
N ALA A 199 -11.16 -3.79 -7.30
CA ALA A 199 -10.35 -4.93 -7.70
C ALA A 199 -10.99 -6.27 -7.29
N ALA A 200 -11.44 -6.40 -6.04
CA ALA A 200 -12.11 -7.60 -5.56
C ALA A 200 -13.34 -7.94 -6.42
N ARG A 201 -14.23 -6.96 -6.66
CA ARG A 201 -15.42 -7.15 -7.50
C ARG A 201 -15.05 -7.56 -8.92
N ARG A 202 -14.13 -6.83 -9.55
CA ARG A 202 -13.77 -7.07 -10.95
C ARG A 202 -13.07 -8.42 -11.13
N TRP A 203 -12.16 -8.80 -10.23
CA TRP A 203 -11.51 -10.10 -10.30
C TRP A 203 -12.48 -11.25 -9.98
N SER A 204 -13.50 -11.01 -9.16
CA SER A 204 -14.59 -11.99 -8.93
C SER A 204 -15.42 -12.25 -10.19
N GLU A 205 -15.51 -11.30 -11.13
CA GLU A 205 -16.14 -11.52 -12.43
C GLU A 205 -15.24 -12.31 -13.38
N ILE A 206 -13.93 -12.11 -13.29
CA ILE A 206 -12.91 -12.78 -14.12
C ILE A 206 -12.70 -14.23 -13.67
N GLU A 207 -12.59 -14.46 -12.36
CA GLU A 207 -12.47 -15.79 -11.73
C GLU A 207 -13.59 -16.00 -10.68
N PRO A 208 -14.81 -16.39 -11.11
CA PRO A 208 -15.96 -16.57 -10.21
C PRO A 208 -15.74 -17.56 -9.07
N ALA A 209 -14.84 -18.53 -9.26
CA ALA A 209 -14.47 -19.48 -8.21
C ALA A 209 -13.86 -18.80 -6.96
N LEU A 210 -13.19 -17.65 -7.14
CA LEU A 210 -12.53 -16.91 -6.06
C LEU A 210 -13.45 -15.86 -5.40
N ALA A 211 -14.66 -15.65 -5.91
CA ALA A 211 -15.52 -14.54 -5.51
C ALA A 211 -15.87 -14.53 -4.01
N GLY A 212 -16.10 -15.71 -3.43
CA GLY A 212 -16.38 -15.88 -2.00
C GLY A 212 -15.20 -15.45 -1.14
N GLU A 213 -13.99 -15.93 -1.45
CA GLU A 213 -12.78 -15.62 -0.70
C GLU A 213 -12.36 -14.16 -0.86
N LEU A 214 -12.45 -13.60 -2.07
CA LEU A 214 -12.19 -12.18 -2.32
C LEU A 214 -13.15 -11.27 -1.55
N THR A 215 -14.42 -11.69 -1.42
CA THR A 215 -15.40 -10.98 -0.59
C THR A 215 -15.02 -11.03 0.89
N SER A 216 -14.59 -12.19 1.40
CA SER A 216 -14.09 -12.33 2.77
C SER A 216 -12.87 -11.45 3.04
N LEU A 217 -11.86 -11.47 2.17
CA LEU A 217 -10.70 -10.59 2.27
C LEU A 217 -11.12 -9.11 2.27
N HIS A 218 -12.07 -8.71 1.42
CA HIS A 218 -12.54 -7.33 1.39
C HIS A 218 -13.17 -6.90 2.72
N ARG A 219 -13.97 -7.76 3.34
CA ARG A 219 -14.56 -7.50 4.66
C ARG A 219 -13.51 -7.38 5.76
N TRP A 220 -12.47 -8.20 5.72
CA TRP A 220 -11.34 -8.09 6.67
C TRP A 220 -10.60 -6.78 6.47
N ALA A 221 -10.24 -6.45 5.23
CA ALA A 221 -9.48 -5.24 4.91
C ALA A 221 -10.22 -3.94 5.31
N SER A 222 -11.55 -3.94 5.18
CA SER A 222 -12.44 -2.81 5.50
C SER A 222 -12.78 -2.70 6.99
N GLY A 223 -12.52 -3.74 7.78
CA GLY A 223 -12.90 -3.82 9.19
C GLY A 223 -14.36 -4.20 9.45
N ASP A 224 -15.09 -4.64 8.41
CA ASP A 224 -16.49 -5.09 8.53
C ASP A 224 -16.60 -6.44 9.26
N GLN A 225 -15.50 -7.19 9.30
CA GLN A 225 -15.39 -8.47 10.01
C GLN A 225 -13.94 -8.68 10.44
N ALA A 226 -13.73 -9.01 11.71
CA ALA A 226 -12.43 -9.49 12.17
C ALA A 226 -12.25 -10.97 11.75
N PRO A 227 -11.15 -11.35 11.09
CA PRO A 227 -10.90 -12.74 10.76
C PRO A 227 -10.62 -13.56 12.02
N SER A 228 -11.16 -14.77 12.07
CA SER A 228 -10.75 -15.78 13.04
C SER A 228 -9.37 -16.33 12.69
N HIS A 229 -8.76 -17.01 13.66
CA HIS A 229 -7.50 -17.72 13.45
C HIS A 229 -7.60 -18.79 12.36
N GLN A 230 -8.68 -19.57 12.35
CA GLN A 230 -8.91 -20.62 11.35
C GLN A 230 -9.09 -20.04 9.94
N GLU A 231 -9.85 -18.95 9.81
CA GLU A 231 -10.01 -18.26 8.52
C GLU A 231 -8.68 -17.69 8.01
N THR A 232 -7.87 -17.09 8.91
CA THR A 232 -6.55 -16.56 8.55
C THR A 232 -5.61 -17.67 8.10
N GLN A 233 -5.62 -18.82 8.79
CA GLN A 233 -4.84 -19.99 8.39
C GLN A 233 -5.28 -20.53 7.03
N GLY A 234 -6.59 -20.74 6.83
CA GLY A 234 -7.13 -21.23 5.56
C GLY A 234 -6.78 -20.33 4.38
N ALA A 235 -6.79 -19.00 4.56
CA ALA A 235 -6.36 -18.08 3.50
C ALA A 235 -4.86 -18.21 3.15
N LEU A 236 -4.03 -18.62 4.11
CA LEU A 236 -2.58 -18.79 3.97
C LEU A 236 -2.15 -20.22 3.60
N ASP A 237 -3.06 -21.18 3.54
CA ASP A 237 -2.77 -22.56 3.18
C ASP A 237 -2.19 -22.67 1.76
N ALA A 238 -1.68 -23.86 1.40
CA ALA A 238 -1.02 -24.08 0.11
C ALA A 238 -1.96 -23.86 -1.08
N ASP A 239 -3.24 -24.18 -0.90
CA ASP A 239 -4.35 -24.04 -1.84
C ASP A 239 -5.30 -22.87 -1.47
N GLY A 240 -4.94 -22.06 -0.47
CA GLY A 240 -5.73 -20.91 -0.05
C GLY A 240 -5.63 -19.72 -1.01
N ILE A 241 -6.61 -18.80 -0.92
CA ILE A 241 -6.72 -17.62 -1.79
C ILE A 241 -5.41 -16.82 -1.95
N VAL A 242 -4.59 -16.70 -0.91
CA VAL A 242 -3.35 -15.91 -1.01
C VAL A 242 -2.34 -16.60 -1.93
N ALA A 243 -2.20 -17.93 -1.83
CA ALA A 243 -1.33 -18.71 -2.71
C ALA A 243 -1.83 -18.67 -4.16
N THR A 244 -3.15 -18.77 -4.36
CA THR A 244 -3.75 -18.63 -5.70
C THR A 244 -3.49 -17.24 -6.30
N VAL A 245 -3.65 -16.16 -5.53
CA VAL A 245 -3.35 -14.80 -6.01
C VAL A 245 -1.86 -14.64 -6.33
N VAL A 246 -0.95 -15.23 -5.54
CA VAL A 246 0.50 -15.25 -5.83
C VAL A 246 0.78 -15.93 -7.17
N GLU A 247 0.18 -17.10 -7.42
CA GLU A 247 0.31 -17.82 -8.69
C GLU A 247 -0.17 -16.96 -9.87
N ARG A 248 -1.39 -16.42 -9.79
CA ARG A 248 -1.94 -15.54 -10.85
C ARG A 248 -1.07 -14.31 -11.08
N PHE A 249 -0.55 -13.71 -10.02
CA PHE A 249 0.33 -12.54 -10.11
C PHE A 249 1.65 -12.91 -10.79
N SER A 250 2.24 -14.04 -10.43
CA SER A 250 3.45 -14.56 -11.07
C SER A 250 3.23 -14.81 -12.56
N ASP A 251 2.12 -15.43 -12.95
CA ASP A 251 1.85 -15.78 -14.34
C ASP A 251 1.56 -14.56 -15.22
N LEU A 252 0.76 -13.61 -14.73
CA LEU A 252 0.32 -12.46 -15.52
C LEU A 252 1.31 -11.29 -15.51
N ILE A 253 2.03 -11.09 -14.40
CA ILE A 253 2.83 -9.88 -14.14
C ILE A 253 4.29 -10.22 -13.84
N GLY A 254 4.52 -11.32 -13.11
CA GLY A 254 5.81 -11.72 -12.57
C GLY A 254 6.06 -11.16 -11.16
N LEU A 255 6.75 -11.95 -10.34
CA LEU A 255 7.21 -11.57 -9.01
C LEU A 255 8.59 -10.91 -9.07
N TRP A 256 9.06 -10.33 -7.96
CA TRP A 256 10.43 -9.85 -7.86
C TRP A 256 11.39 -11.05 -7.99
N PRO A 257 12.43 -10.95 -8.85
CA PRO A 257 13.36 -12.06 -9.10
C PRO A 257 14.25 -12.35 -7.89
N ASP A 258 14.52 -11.33 -7.07
CA ASP A 258 15.33 -11.42 -5.87
C ASP A 258 14.44 -11.17 -4.65
N GLY A 259 14.38 -12.13 -3.74
CA GLY A 259 13.89 -11.83 -2.40
C GLY A 259 14.78 -10.78 -1.75
N PRO A 260 14.21 -9.82 -0.99
CA PRO A 260 15.04 -8.83 -0.33
C PRO A 260 16.06 -9.59 0.50
N ALA A 261 17.35 -9.41 0.18
CA ALA A 261 18.45 -9.92 0.98
C ALA A 261 18.14 -9.57 2.42
N ASN A 262 17.93 -10.62 3.23
CA ASN A 262 17.54 -10.61 4.64
C ASN A 262 17.84 -9.26 5.31
N ARG A 263 16.81 -8.42 5.47
CA ARG A 263 16.83 -7.24 6.35
C ARG A 263 15.79 -7.42 7.43
#